data_AF-A0A1A8TSV4-F1
#
_entry.id   AF-A0A1A8TSV4-F1
#
_cell.length_a   1.000
_cell.length_b   1.000
_cell.length_c   1.000
_cell.angle_alpha   90.00
_cell.angle_beta   90.00
_cell.angle_gamma   90.00
#
_symmetry.space_group_name_H-M   'P 1'
#
loop_
_entity.id
_entity.type
_entity.pdbx_description
1 polymer ?
#
loop_
_entity_poly.entity_id
_entity_poly.type
_entity_poly.pdbx_seq_one_letter_code
_entity_poly.pdbx_strand_id
1 'polypeptide(L)'
;MDRLGIQRLAEYALGLTADQTDTLIDNGEDYDTPLKERFGVDLETFGKIANALISLTPMIEEPDSHRLIHAFVTFQNGCGTIITKQPISPMQSLDE
;
A
#
# COMPACT_ATOMS: atom_id res chain seq x y z
N MET A 1 0.24 -4.46 7.09
CA MET A 1 -0.19 -3.07 6.80
C MET A 1 -1.47 -2.76 7.56
N ASP A 2 -1.70 -1.49 7.88
CA ASP A 2 -2.94 -1.02 8.49
C ASP A 2 -3.99 -0.66 7.42
N ARG A 3 -5.25 -0.45 7.86
CA ARG A 3 -6.38 -0.19 6.96
C ARG A 3 -6.17 1.07 6.10
N LEU A 4 -5.64 2.14 6.68
CA LEU A 4 -5.38 3.38 5.95
C LEU A 4 -4.34 3.19 4.85
N GLY A 5 -3.28 2.41 5.12
CA GLY A 5 -2.28 2.06 4.10
C GLY A 5 -2.88 1.23 2.95
N ILE A 6 -3.84 0.36 3.24
CA ILE A 6 -4.54 -0.44 2.21
C ILE A 6 -5.46 0.45 1.36
N GLN A 7 -6.22 1.35 1.97
CA GLN A 7 -7.10 2.31 1.27
C GLN A 7 -6.29 3.19 0.32
N ARG A 8 -5.18 3.78 0.80
CA ARG A 8 -4.29 4.58 -0.05
C ARG A 8 -3.71 3.78 -1.21
N LEU A 9 -3.27 2.55 -0.96
CA LEU A 9 -2.76 1.70 -2.03
C LEU A 9 -3.86 1.37 -3.06
N ALA A 10 -5.10 1.16 -2.62
CA ALA A 10 -6.24 0.95 -3.50
C ALA A 10 -6.52 2.17 -4.37
N GLU A 11 -6.48 3.39 -3.82
CA GLU A 11 -6.64 4.65 -4.58
C GLU A 11 -5.62 4.76 -5.71
N TYR A 12 -4.35 4.51 -5.39
CA TYR A 12 -3.27 4.50 -6.38
C TYR A 12 -3.42 3.39 -7.41
N ALA A 13 -3.81 2.18 -7.00
CA ALA A 13 -4.00 1.05 -7.92
C ALA A 13 -5.19 1.26 -8.88
N LEU A 14 -6.25 1.89 -8.39
CA LEU A 14 -7.43 2.28 -9.18
C LEU A 14 -7.17 3.51 -10.07
N GLY A 15 -6.07 4.23 -9.83
CA GLY A 15 -5.72 5.45 -10.56
C GLY A 15 -6.68 6.60 -10.28
N LEU A 16 -7.22 6.67 -9.07
CA LEU A 16 -8.20 7.69 -8.69
C LEU A 16 -7.54 9.06 -8.60
N THR A 17 -8.28 10.08 -9.03
CA THR A 17 -7.92 11.48 -8.75
C THR A 17 -8.26 11.84 -7.31
N ALA A 18 -7.72 12.96 -6.83
CA ALA A 18 -8.07 13.51 -5.51
C ALA A 18 -9.59 13.72 -5.40
N ASP A 19 -10.23 14.35 -6.40
CA ASP A 19 -11.67 14.59 -6.41
C ASP A 19 -12.50 13.28 -6.35
N GLN A 20 -12.05 12.23 -7.04
CA GLN A 20 -12.72 10.92 -7.00
C GLN A 20 -12.55 10.23 -5.64
N THR A 21 -11.40 10.44 -5.01
CA THR A 21 -11.10 9.92 -3.67
C THR A 21 -11.95 10.64 -2.62
N ASP A 22 -12.04 11.97 -2.69
CA ASP A 22 -12.88 12.76 -1.80
C ASP A 22 -14.36 12.37 -1.94
N THR A 23 -14.82 12.15 -3.17
CA THR A 23 -16.16 11.66 -3.44
C THR A 23 -16.41 10.28 -2.82
N LEU A 24 -15.43 9.37 -2.84
CA LEU A 24 -15.57 8.06 -2.20
C LEU A 24 -15.64 8.18 -0.68
N ILE A 25 -14.82 9.04 -0.08
CA ILE A 25 -14.83 9.30 1.36
C ILE A 25 -16.18 9.87 1.78
N ASP A 26 -16.68 10.89 1.07
CA ASP A 26 -17.97 11.53 1.33
C ASP A 26 -19.16 10.58 1.16
N ASN A 27 -19.04 9.58 0.27
CA ASN A 27 -20.05 8.56 0.03
C ASN A 27 -19.89 7.31 0.91
N GLY A 28 -19.06 7.37 1.95
CA GLY A 28 -18.95 6.29 2.95
C GLY A 28 -17.82 5.28 2.73
N GLU A 29 -16.76 5.68 2.01
CA GLU A 29 -15.54 4.90 1.81
C GLU A 29 -15.75 3.54 1.12
N ASP A 30 -16.65 3.46 0.13
CA ASP A 30 -16.89 2.21 -0.63
C ASP A 30 -15.80 1.97 -1.70
N TYR A 31 -14.66 1.44 -1.25
CA TYR A 31 -13.60 0.97 -2.14
C TYR A 31 -13.90 -0.41 -2.76
N ASP A 32 -14.88 -1.16 -2.23
CA ASP A 32 -15.15 -2.53 -2.67
C ASP A 32 -15.73 -2.55 -4.08
N THR A 33 -16.68 -1.65 -4.38
CA THR A 33 -17.29 -1.54 -5.71
C THR A 33 -16.24 -1.32 -6.82
N PRO A 34 -15.39 -0.29 -6.78
CA PRO A 34 -14.40 -0.06 -7.84
C PRO A 34 -13.30 -1.15 -7.88
N LEU A 35 -12.88 -1.69 -6.74
CA LEU A 35 -11.91 -2.80 -6.71
C LEU A 35 -12.49 -4.07 -7.34
N LYS A 36 -13.77 -4.35 -7.11
CA LYS A 36 -14.45 -5.51 -7.70
C LYS A 36 -14.59 -5.36 -9.21
N GLU A 37 -14.93 -4.17 -9.71
CA GLU A 37 -15.03 -3.91 -11.15
C GLU A 37 -13.67 -4.01 -11.86
N ARG A 38 -12.60 -3.51 -11.24
CA ARG A 38 -11.26 -3.47 -11.87
C ARG A 38 -10.45 -4.75 -11.71
N PHE A 39 -10.52 -5.36 -10.54
CA PHE A 39 -9.63 -6.46 -10.13
C PHE A 39 -10.40 -7.71 -9.69
N GLY A 40 -11.72 -7.66 -9.57
CA GLY A 40 -12.55 -8.80 -9.14
C GLY A 40 -12.43 -9.13 -7.66
N VAL A 41 -11.94 -8.20 -6.83
CA VAL A 41 -11.71 -8.40 -5.39
C VAL A 41 -12.31 -7.26 -4.56
N ASP A 42 -12.64 -7.52 -3.30
CA ASP A 42 -12.97 -6.50 -2.31
C ASP A 42 -11.71 -5.90 -1.65
N LEU A 43 -11.87 -4.85 -0.84
CA LEU A 43 -10.79 -4.15 -0.14
C LEU A 43 -10.04 -5.07 0.84
N GLU A 44 -10.75 -5.98 1.50
CA GLU A 44 -10.13 -6.94 2.42
C GLU A 44 -9.19 -7.89 1.69
N THR A 45 -9.65 -8.47 0.58
CA THR A 45 -8.89 -9.38 -0.26
C THR A 45 -7.74 -8.66 -0.95
N PHE A 46 -7.97 -7.45 -1.45
CA PHE A 46 -6.92 -6.58 -1.99
C PHE A 46 -5.83 -6.35 -0.93
N GLY A 47 -6.21 -6.01 0.30
CA GLY A 47 -5.30 -5.82 1.42
C GLY A 47 -4.48 -7.07 1.74
N LYS A 48 -5.10 -8.25 1.75
CA LYS A 48 -4.39 -9.54 1.95
C LYS A 48 -3.35 -9.79 0.85
N ILE A 49 -3.72 -9.56 -0.41
CA ILE A 49 -2.81 -9.72 -1.55
C ILE A 49 -1.66 -8.72 -1.44
N ALA A 50 -1.95 -7.45 -1.24
CA ALA A 50 -0.93 -6.41 -1.06
C ALA A 50 0.03 -6.73 0.09
N ASN A 51 -0.49 -7.24 1.21
CA ASN A 51 0.30 -7.62 2.37
C ASN A 51 1.19 -8.85 2.13
N ALA A 52 0.78 -9.77 1.25
CA ALA A 52 1.64 -10.86 0.81
C ALA A 52 2.72 -10.39 -0.19
N LEU A 53 2.40 -9.41 -1.04
CA LEU A 53 3.30 -8.90 -2.06
C LEU A 53 4.34 -7.91 -1.53
N ILE A 54 4.06 -7.20 -0.42
CA ILE A 54 4.95 -6.14 0.06
C ILE A 54 6.37 -6.66 0.36
N SER A 55 6.50 -7.88 0.89
CA SER A 55 7.83 -8.48 1.16
C SER A 55 8.65 -8.79 -0.09
N LEU A 56 8.04 -8.74 -1.28
CA LEU A 56 8.73 -8.92 -2.56
C LEU A 56 9.23 -7.58 -3.14
N THR A 57 8.83 -6.45 -2.55
CA THR A 57 9.33 -5.14 -2.96
C THR A 57 10.82 -4.99 -2.57
N PRO A 58 11.62 -4.22 -3.33
CA PRO A 58 12.98 -3.92 -2.93
C PRO A 58 13.03 -3.32 -1.52
N MET A 59 14.03 -3.73 -0.75
CA MET A 59 14.30 -3.11 0.54
C MET A 59 14.83 -1.69 0.31
N ILE A 60 14.24 -0.72 1.01
CA ILE A 60 14.71 0.66 1.01
C ILE A 60 14.98 1.11 2.43
N GLU A 61 15.88 2.08 2.57
CA GLU A 61 16.16 2.72 3.85
C GLU A 61 15.23 3.92 4.04
N GLU A 62 14.57 3.99 5.20
CA GLU A 62 13.75 5.14 5.54
C GLU A 62 14.63 6.35 5.90
N PRO A 63 14.41 7.55 5.31
CA PRO A 63 15.29 8.71 5.47
C PRO A 63 15.46 9.18 6.92
N ASP A 64 14.39 9.15 7.73
CA ASP A 64 14.41 9.72 9.07
C ASP A 64 14.85 8.72 10.15
N SER A 65 14.58 7.43 9.94
CA SER A 65 14.79 6.40 10.96
C SER A 65 15.94 5.45 10.65
N HIS A 66 16.51 5.50 9.43
CA HIS A 66 17.54 4.58 8.93
C HIS A 66 17.14 3.10 9.00
N ARG A 67 15.84 2.81 9.08
CA ARG A 67 15.31 1.44 9.14
C ARG A 67 15.13 0.90 7.73
N LEU A 68 15.51 -0.35 7.54
CA LEU A 68 15.17 -1.07 6.32
C LEU A 68 13.69 -1.46 6.36
N ILE A 69 12.99 -1.12 5.29
CA ILE A 69 11.57 -1.37 5.11
C ILE A 69 11.31 -1.97 3.73
N HIS A 70 10.21 -2.71 3.62
CA HIS A 70 9.55 -2.98 2.35
C HIS A 70 8.45 -1.94 2.13
N ALA A 71 8.31 -1.41 0.92
CA ALA A 71 7.36 -0.34 0.66
C ALA A 71 6.80 -0.36 -0.77
N PHE A 72 5.52 -0.02 -0.88
CA PHE A 72 4.97 0.46 -2.15
C PHE A 72 5.21 1.96 -2.25
N VAL A 73 5.87 2.38 -3.32
CA VAL A 73 6.25 3.77 -3.56
C VAL A 73 5.65 4.27 -4.87
N THR A 74 5.34 5.56 -4.91
CA THR A 74 5.05 6.28 -6.15
C THR A 74 6.17 7.28 -6.43
N PHE A 75 6.39 7.61 -7.69
CA PHE A 75 7.36 8.63 -8.10
C PHE A 75 6.64 9.79 -8.78
N GLN A 76 6.81 10.99 -8.25
CA GLN A 76 6.33 12.22 -8.88
C GLN A 76 7.48 13.24 -8.93
N ASN A 77 7.74 13.78 -10.13
CA ASN A 77 8.79 14.78 -10.37
C ASN A 77 10.19 14.37 -9.86
N GLY A 78 10.51 13.07 -9.93
CA GLY A 78 11.79 12.52 -9.45
C GLY A 78 11.86 12.29 -7.94
N CYS A 79 10.81 12.64 -7.18
CA CYS A 79 10.71 12.36 -5.75
C CYS A 79 9.84 11.12 -5.51
N GLY A 80 10.37 10.18 -4.74
CA GLY A 80 9.63 9.00 -4.29
C GLY A 80 8.83 9.29 -3.02
N THR A 81 7.56 8.89 -3.00
CA THR A 81 6.69 8.96 -1.82
C THR A 81 6.24 7.56 -1.43
N ILE A 82 6.38 7.21 -0.16
CA ILE A 82 5.90 5.93 0.38
C ILE A 82 4.37 6.00 0.49
N ILE A 83 3.67 5.09 -0.20
CA ILE A 83 2.22 4.92 -0.09
C ILE A 83 1.90 4.12 1.17
N THR A 84 2.59 3.00 1.34
CA THR A 84 2.48 2.12 2.51
C THR A 84 3.75 1.29 2.65
N LYS A 85 4.06 0.90 3.89
CA LYS A 85 5.30 0.22 4.26
C LYS A 85 5.09 -0.89 5.28
N GLN A 86 6.04 -1.81 5.32
CA GLN A 86 6.18 -2.82 6.34
C GLN A 86 7.62 -2.85 6.83
N PRO A 87 7.87 -2.80 8.14
CA PRO A 87 9.22 -2.97 8.67
C PRO A 87 9.74 -4.35 8.31
N ILE A 88 11.03 -4.43 7.98
CA ILE A 88 11.69 -5.72 7.86
C ILE A 88 11.84 -6.23 9.28
N SER A 89 11.12 -7.30 9.60
CA SER A 89 11.43 -8.05 10.81
C SER A 89 12.82 -8.64 10.61
N PRO A 90 13.78 -8.43 11.55
CA PRO A 90 15.06 -9.09 11.43
C PRO A 90 14.79 -10.58 11.26
N MET A 91 15.35 -11.15 10.19
CA MET A 91 15.39 -12.59 10.00
C MET A 91 15.90 -13.16 11.33
N GLN A 92 15.06 -13.89 12.07
CA GLN A 92 15.58 -14.65 13.20
C GLN A 92 16.66 -15.54 12.60
N SER A 93 17.90 -15.34 13.05
CA SER A 93 18.98 -16.26 12.76
C SER A 93 18.47 -17.65 13.07
N LEU A 94 18.39 -18.49 12.04
CA LEU A 94 18.47 -19.93 12.23
C LEU A 94 19.90 -20.17 12.70
N ASP A 95 20.11 -20.00 14.01
CA ASP A 95 21.26 -20.53 14.70
C ASP A 95 21.11 -22.07 14.63
N GLU A 96 21.82 -22.68 13.67
CA GLU A 96 22.08 -24.13 13.60
C GLU A 96 23.11 -24.55 14.66
#